data_AF-A0A932R0Z0-F1
#
_entry.id   AF-A0A932R0Z0-F1
#
_cell.length_a   1.000
_cell.length_b   1.000
_cell.length_c   1.000
_cell.angle_alpha   90.00
_cell.angle_beta   90.00
_cell.angle_gamma   90.00
#
_symmetry.space_group_name_H-M   'P 1'
#
loop_
_entity.id
_entity.type
_entity.pdbx_description
1 polymer ?
#
loop_
_entity_poly.entity_id
_entity_poly.type
_entity_poly.pdbx_seq_one_letter_code
_entity_poly.pdbx_strand_id
1 'polypeptide(L)'
;MKPETFTAVEDMKTLIEQKLAMAAMQTEMIEAIRQKPDISKDDLWSIAYKHLGTNNMPVADQAKVLTIIEQYISLHKAVKTTRQKFSNDSDLFNYLFNQEPQGKIEVKTGPIVIYIRCSDVRDFGLAFRDDPSNDEPPSPVELLHAEKVGGKFLRNARQPELTGTLIIENNLRVIKEKDREEAFEHEEQHAIKNLFEDKERETDFMGQEDVSDKKKANEMVENYLTIFRKNSMERLAKHEILAYMKTGQSGKQTYEDLTQQTKDGGIYDYAANYIPYLKETSQSWKPIFQSALTDELLRKVFEDEYWKVVASGCRAFDKLTEKVKLSRQDTINLLTVEPLSKWEKLAERIIEYEKNS
;
A
#
# COMPACT_ATOMS: atom_id res chain seq x y z
N MET A 1 13.13 37.72 28.25
CA MET A 1 13.66 36.38 27.93
C MET A 1 12.60 35.66 27.15
N LYS A 2 12.88 35.26 25.90
CA LYS A 2 12.03 34.36 25.11
C LYS A 2 12.58 32.93 25.30
N PRO A 3 11.88 32.03 26.00
CA PRO A 3 12.33 30.67 26.19
C PRO A 3 11.32 29.71 25.54
N GLU A 4 11.34 29.55 24.21
CA GLU A 4 10.39 28.63 23.53
C GLU A 4 10.92 27.98 22.24
N THR A 5 12.14 28.30 21.78
CA THR A 5 12.65 27.80 20.49
C THR A 5 13.61 26.61 20.60
N PHE A 6 14.20 26.32 21.77
CA PHE A 6 15.17 25.24 21.91
C PHE A 6 14.54 23.85 21.95
N THR A 7 13.34 23.69 22.52
CA THR A 7 12.65 22.39 22.63
C THR A 7 12.18 21.88 21.27
N ALA A 8 11.60 22.73 20.43
CA ALA A 8 11.05 22.31 19.13
C ALA A 8 12.11 21.79 18.13
N VAL A 9 13.35 22.26 18.22
CA VAL A 9 14.45 21.82 17.33
C VAL A 9 15.02 20.48 17.81
N GLU A 10 15.25 20.32 19.11
CA GLU A 10 15.70 19.04 19.70
C GLU A 10 14.64 17.94 19.52
N ASP A 11 13.35 18.28 19.69
CA ASP A 11 12.23 17.37 19.43
C ASP A 11 12.18 16.93 17.96
N MET A 12 12.47 17.85 17.02
CA MET A 12 12.48 17.54 15.59
C MET A 12 13.67 16.64 15.23
N LYS A 13 14.86 16.92 15.76
CA LYS A 13 16.05 16.07 15.57
C LYS A 13 15.78 14.65 16.06
N THR A 14 15.29 14.54 17.30
CA THR A 14 14.94 13.25 17.91
C THR A 14 13.92 12.49 17.05
N LEU A 15 12.89 13.18 16.54
CA LEU A 15 11.89 12.57 15.68
C LEU A 15 12.47 12.06 14.36
N ILE A 16 13.41 12.79 13.75
CA ILE A 16 14.09 12.37 12.51
C ILE A 16 14.96 11.13 12.77
N GLU A 17 15.77 11.15 13.83
CA GLU A 17 16.62 10.02 14.22
C GLU A 17 15.78 8.76 14.48
N GLN A 18 14.65 8.89 15.20
CA GLN A 18 13.72 7.78 15.42
C GLN A 18 13.15 7.20 14.11
N LYS A 19 12.80 8.06 13.14
CA LYS A 19 12.29 7.61 11.84
C LYS A 19 13.35 6.89 11.00
N LEU A 20 14.58 7.40 11.00
CA LEU A 20 15.70 6.75 10.32
C LEU A 20 16.03 5.40 10.96
N ALA A 21 16.03 5.31 12.28
CA ALA A 21 16.21 4.05 13.01
C ALA A 21 15.10 3.04 12.69
N MET A 22 13.84 3.49 12.64
CA MET A 22 12.72 2.64 12.24
C MET A 22 12.87 2.14 10.80
N ALA A 23 13.30 3.01 9.87
CA ALA A 23 13.53 2.62 8.48
C ALA A 23 14.65 1.57 8.35
N ALA A 24 15.76 1.77 9.06
CA ALA A 24 16.88 0.83 9.08
C ALA A 24 16.48 -0.53 9.69
N MET A 25 15.69 -0.50 10.77
CA MET A 25 15.12 -1.70 11.38
C MET A 25 14.26 -2.48 10.38
N GLN A 26 13.37 -1.81 9.66
CA GLN A 26 12.55 -2.44 8.63
C GLN A 26 13.40 -3.05 7.52
N THR A 27 14.47 -2.35 7.07
CA THR A 27 15.41 -2.87 6.08
C THR A 27 16.01 -4.20 6.55
N GLU A 28 16.60 -4.23 7.74
CA GLU A 28 17.28 -5.41 8.29
C GLU A 28 16.30 -6.57 8.54
N MET A 29 15.09 -6.28 9.02
CA MET A 29 14.05 -7.30 9.19
C MET A 29 13.59 -7.90 7.86
N ILE A 30 13.33 -7.07 6.84
CA ILE A 30 12.88 -7.52 5.51
C ILE A 30 13.96 -8.38 4.84
N GLU A 31 15.22 -7.99 4.95
CA GLU A 31 16.34 -8.80 4.46
C GLU A 31 16.43 -10.14 5.19
N ALA A 32 16.30 -10.14 6.52
CA ALA A 32 16.36 -11.35 7.32
C ALA A 32 15.23 -12.34 6.98
N ILE A 33 13.98 -11.88 6.80
CA ILE A 33 12.87 -12.77 6.43
C ILE A 33 13.00 -13.32 5.01
N ARG A 34 13.60 -12.56 4.08
CA ARG A 34 13.87 -13.05 2.71
C ARG A 34 14.97 -14.11 2.70
N GLN A 35 16.05 -13.90 3.47
CA GLN A 35 17.17 -14.84 3.55
C GLN A 35 16.84 -16.10 4.35
N LYS A 36 16.06 -15.95 5.42
CA LYS A 36 15.65 -17.04 6.32
C LYS A 36 14.16 -16.90 6.65
N PRO A 37 13.24 -17.37 5.79
CA PRO A 37 11.80 -17.28 6.06
C PRO A 37 11.37 -17.94 7.37
N ASP A 38 12.02 -19.04 7.76
CA ASP A 38 11.83 -19.72 9.06
C ASP A 38 12.55 -19.02 10.24
N ILE A 39 12.87 -17.73 10.14
CA ILE A 39 13.46 -16.96 11.24
C ILE A 39 12.56 -16.95 12.47
N SER A 40 13.15 -17.10 13.65
CA SER A 40 12.39 -17.16 14.90
C SER A 40 11.88 -15.78 15.32
N LYS A 41 10.83 -15.77 16.16
CA LYS A 41 10.33 -14.55 16.80
C LYS A 41 11.44 -13.81 17.57
N ASP A 42 12.28 -14.54 18.30
CA ASP A 42 13.33 -13.98 19.13
C ASP A 42 14.47 -13.38 18.30
N ASP A 43 14.82 -14.00 17.16
CA ASP A 43 15.81 -13.45 16.22
C ASP A 43 15.31 -12.14 15.60
N LEU A 44 14.04 -12.10 15.14
CA LEU A 44 13.43 -10.87 14.62
C LEU A 44 13.33 -9.78 15.68
N TRP A 45 12.98 -10.14 16.91
CA TRP A 45 12.96 -9.19 18.02
C TRP A 45 14.35 -8.66 18.35
N SER A 46 15.39 -9.49 18.25
CA SER A 46 16.78 -9.06 18.46
C SER A 46 17.22 -8.05 17.41
N ILE A 47 16.84 -8.25 16.13
CA ILE A 47 17.05 -7.27 15.06
C ILE A 47 16.34 -5.96 15.41
N ALA A 48 15.07 -6.02 15.81
CA ALA A 48 14.33 -4.83 16.20
C ALA A 48 14.99 -4.09 17.37
N TYR A 49 15.31 -4.81 18.44
CA TYR A 49 15.84 -4.26 19.68
C TYR A 49 17.15 -3.48 19.49
N LYS A 50 18.01 -3.93 18.56
CA LYS A 50 19.24 -3.23 18.15
C LYS A 50 18.98 -1.78 17.73
N HIS A 51 17.86 -1.51 17.06
CA HIS A 51 17.49 -0.16 16.58
C HIS A 51 16.59 0.59 17.56
N LEU A 52 15.75 -0.13 18.31
CA LEU A 52 14.82 0.44 19.28
C LEU A 52 15.53 0.93 20.55
N GLY A 53 16.46 0.12 21.07
CA GLY A 53 17.13 0.35 22.36
C GLY A 53 18.12 1.52 22.34
N THR A 54 18.65 1.87 21.17
CA THR A 54 19.61 2.97 21.01
C THR A 54 18.96 4.35 20.87
N ASN A 55 17.64 4.42 20.60
CA ASN A 55 16.98 5.64 20.13
C ASN A 55 15.80 6.11 21.00
N ASN A 56 15.70 5.64 22.25
CA ASN A 56 14.62 6.01 23.19
C ASN A 56 13.21 5.86 22.58
N MET A 57 12.98 4.79 21.81
CA MET A 57 11.74 4.67 21.05
C MET A 57 10.52 4.49 21.99
N PRO A 58 9.38 5.17 21.74
CA PRO A 58 8.19 5.05 22.56
C PRO A 58 7.70 3.61 22.72
N VAL A 59 7.16 3.28 23.90
CA VAL A 59 6.60 1.94 24.20
C VAL A 59 5.52 1.53 23.21
N ALA A 60 4.72 2.49 22.72
CA ALA A 60 3.70 2.23 21.71
C ALA A 60 4.29 1.70 20.40
N ASP A 61 5.43 2.24 19.96
CA ASP A 61 6.11 1.78 18.74
C ASP A 61 6.75 0.41 18.94
N GLN A 62 7.31 0.12 20.13
CA GLN A 62 7.80 -1.21 20.46
C GLN A 62 6.69 -2.27 20.41
N ALA A 63 5.49 -1.94 20.91
CA ALA A 63 4.32 -2.82 20.83
C ALA A 63 3.84 -3.03 19.39
N LYS A 64 3.91 -1.99 18.54
CA LYS A 64 3.65 -2.13 17.11
C LYS A 64 4.63 -3.11 16.47
N VAL A 65 5.93 -2.98 16.73
CA VAL A 65 6.94 -3.89 16.18
C VAL A 65 6.68 -5.34 16.59
N LEU A 66 6.31 -5.59 17.84
CA LEU A 66 5.96 -6.93 18.29
C LEU A 66 4.75 -7.50 17.52
N THR A 67 3.73 -6.67 17.30
CA THR A 67 2.54 -7.03 16.50
C THR A 67 2.92 -7.40 15.07
N ILE A 68 3.84 -6.65 14.46
CA ILE A 68 4.36 -6.91 13.10
C ILE A 68 5.07 -8.27 13.04
N ILE A 69 5.91 -8.57 14.02
CA ILE A 69 6.62 -9.87 14.11
C ILE A 69 5.61 -11.01 14.26
N GLU A 70 4.62 -10.85 15.14
CA GLU A 70 3.59 -11.88 15.35
C GLU A 70 2.75 -12.12 14.09
N GLN A 71 2.38 -11.05 13.39
CA GLN A 71 1.67 -11.13 12.11
C GLN A 71 2.53 -11.86 11.06
N TYR A 72 3.81 -11.53 10.94
CA TYR A 72 4.74 -12.23 10.04
C TYR A 72 4.76 -13.74 10.32
N ILE A 73 4.99 -14.15 11.57
CA ILE A 73 5.07 -15.57 11.96
C ILE A 73 3.75 -16.29 11.65
N SER A 74 2.62 -15.64 11.90
CA SER A 74 1.29 -16.19 11.59
C SER A 74 1.10 -16.41 10.09
N LEU A 75 1.37 -15.39 9.26
CA LEU A 75 1.20 -15.45 7.81
C LEU A 75 2.19 -16.44 7.17
N HIS A 76 3.46 -16.43 7.57
CA HIS A 76 4.46 -17.38 7.10
C HIS A 76 4.02 -18.83 7.37
N LYS A 77 3.52 -19.10 8.59
CA LYS A 77 2.99 -20.41 8.96
C LYS A 77 1.80 -20.81 8.09
N ALA A 78 0.87 -19.89 7.83
CA ALA A 78 -0.30 -20.14 6.99
C ALA A 78 0.10 -20.51 5.54
N VAL A 79 1.00 -19.72 4.95
CA VAL A 79 1.56 -19.98 3.61
C VAL A 79 2.26 -21.34 3.54
N LYS A 80 3.16 -21.61 4.50
CA LYS A 80 3.93 -22.86 4.57
C LYS A 80 3.00 -24.08 4.72
N THR A 81 2.05 -24.01 5.64
CA THR A 81 1.11 -25.11 5.91
C THR A 81 0.21 -25.38 4.69
N THR A 82 -0.26 -24.31 4.04
CA THR A 82 -1.09 -24.42 2.83
C THR A 82 -0.30 -25.08 1.70
N ARG A 83 0.94 -24.63 1.44
CA ARG A 83 1.76 -25.25 0.39
C ARG A 83 2.11 -26.71 0.69
N GLN A 84 2.34 -27.07 1.94
CA GLN A 84 2.59 -28.46 2.34
C GLN A 84 1.36 -29.36 2.12
N LYS A 85 0.15 -28.82 2.32
CA LYS A 85 -1.11 -29.54 2.12
C LYS A 85 -1.41 -29.78 0.64
N PHE A 86 -1.05 -28.84 -0.25
CA PHE A 86 -1.32 -28.91 -1.69
C PHE A 86 -0.01 -28.88 -2.48
N SER A 87 0.54 -30.07 -2.74
CA SER A 87 1.74 -30.25 -3.56
C SER A 87 1.48 -30.03 -5.05
N ASN A 88 0.23 -30.21 -5.50
CA ASN A 88 -0.20 -29.92 -6.85
C ASN A 88 -0.71 -28.47 -6.96
N ASP A 89 -0.21 -27.75 -7.97
CA ASP A 89 -0.51 -26.32 -8.17
C ASP A 89 -1.95 -26.06 -8.61
N SER A 90 -2.55 -26.97 -9.38
CA SER A 90 -3.95 -26.88 -9.79
C SER A 90 -4.90 -27.14 -8.62
N ASP A 91 -4.60 -28.13 -7.76
CA ASP A 91 -5.38 -28.39 -6.55
C ASP A 91 -5.30 -27.19 -5.58
N LEU A 92 -4.12 -26.55 -5.47
CA LEU A 92 -3.97 -25.34 -4.68
C LEU A 92 -4.78 -24.18 -5.26
N PHE A 93 -4.76 -23.99 -6.59
CA PHE A 93 -5.58 -22.96 -7.23
C PHE A 93 -7.07 -23.18 -6.95
N ASN A 94 -7.58 -24.40 -7.14
CA ASN A 94 -8.97 -24.73 -6.84
C ASN A 94 -9.31 -24.52 -5.36
N TYR A 95 -8.40 -24.86 -4.44
CA TYR A 95 -8.61 -24.57 -3.02
C TYR A 95 -8.75 -23.06 -2.73
N LEU A 96 -7.93 -22.23 -3.36
CA LEU A 96 -7.91 -20.78 -3.12
C LEU A 96 -9.09 -20.05 -3.76
N PHE A 97 -9.50 -20.47 -4.96
CA PHE A 97 -10.48 -19.75 -5.79
C PHE A 97 -11.77 -20.52 -6.07
N ASN A 98 -11.89 -21.76 -5.56
CA ASN A 98 -13.06 -22.63 -5.71
C ASN A 98 -13.47 -22.89 -7.16
N GLN A 99 -12.47 -22.96 -8.05
CA GLN A 99 -12.64 -23.25 -9.46
C GLN A 99 -11.45 -24.07 -9.96
N GLU A 100 -11.74 -25.07 -10.78
CA GLU A 100 -10.69 -25.80 -11.50
C GLU A 100 -10.03 -24.87 -12.53
N PRO A 101 -8.69 -24.79 -12.58
CA PRO A 101 -8.03 -23.93 -13.54
C PRO A 101 -8.24 -24.42 -14.97
N GLN A 102 -8.46 -23.50 -15.90
CA GLN A 102 -8.62 -23.79 -17.32
C GLN A 102 -7.28 -23.90 -18.05
N GLY A 103 -6.25 -23.25 -17.51
CA GLY A 103 -4.88 -23.27 -18.02
C GLY A 103 -3.87 -23.86 -17.03
N LYS A 104 -2.59 -23.77 -17.42
CA LYS A 104 -1.48 -24.15 -16.55
C LYS A 104 -1.35 -23.14 -15.41
N ILE A 105 -1.33 -23.65 -14.19
CA ILE A 105 -0.97 -22.89 -12.98
C ILE A 105 0.46 -23.25 -12.56
N GLU A 106 1.24 -22.25 -12.19
CA GLU A 106 2.52 -22.44 -11.52
C GLU A 106 2.51 -21.68 -10.19
N VAL A 107 2.92 -22.34 -9.10
CA VAL A 107 2.97 -21.71 -7.78
C VAL A 107 4.40 -21.61 -7.26
N LYS A 108 4.78 -20.40 -6.88
CA LYS A 108 6.00 -20.09 -6.11
C LYS A 108 5.58 -19.56 -4.73
N THR A 109 6.30 -19.94 -3.69
CA THR A 109 6.08 -19.39 -2.35
C THR A 109 7.21 -18.43 -1.98
N GLY A 110 6.86 -17.23 -1.51
CA GLY A 110 7.77 -16.30 -0.85
C GLY A 110 7.69 -16.43 0.68
N PRO A 111 8.32 -15.51 1.44
CA PRO A 111 8.30 -15.55 2.90
C PRO A 111 6.89 -15.47 3.49
N ILE A 112 6.01 -14.63 2.93
CA ILE A 112 4.62 -14.48 3.40
C ILE A 112 3.61 -14.55 2.27
N VAL A 113 4.03 -15.01 1.09
CA VAL A 113 3.18 -14.99 -0.11
C VAL A 113 3.09 -16.34 -0.83
N ILE A 114 1.91 -16.62 -1.37
CA ILE A 114 1.68 -17.64 -2.41
C ILE A 114 1.53 -16.87 -3.73
N TYR A 115 2.50 -17.04 -4.61
CA TYR A 115 2.57 -16.39 -5.90
C TYR A 115 2.12 -17.36 -6.99
N ILE A 116 1.03 -17.00 -7.68
CA ILE A 116 0.29 -17.88 -8.57
C ILE A 116 0.36 -17.32 -9.99
N ARG A 117 1.01 -18.06 -10.89
CA ARG A 117 1.08 -17.70 -12.31
C ARG A 117 -0.03 -18.38 -13.08
N CYS A 118 -0.88 -17.59 -13.70
CA CYS A 118 -1.98 -18.06 -14.52
C CYS A 118 -1.59 -17.98 -16.00
N SER A 119 -1.65 -19.11 -16.72
CA SER A 119 -1.41 -19.16 -18.16
C SER A 119 -2.69 -19.01 -19.01
N ASP A 120 -3.85 -18.88 -18.37
CA ASP A 120 -5.13 -18.54 -19.01
C ASP A 120 -5.68 -17.25 -18.40
N VAL A 121 -6.17 -16.34 -19.24
CA VAL A 121 -6.68 -15.04 -18.79
C VAL A 121 -7.98 -15.17 -17.98
N ARG A 122 -8.74 -16.26 -18.15
CA ARG A 122 -9.95 -16.53 -17.37
C ARG A 122 -9.60 -16.94 -15.94
N ASP A 123 -8.56 -17.73 -15.76
CA ASP A 123 -8.03 -18.10 -14.43
C ASP A 123 -7.50 -16.86 -13.71
N PHE A 124 -6.73 -16.02 -14.43
CA PHE A 124 -6.25 -14.74 -13.90
C PHE A 124 -7.42 -13.80 -13.56
N GLY A 125 -8.37 -13.61 -14.49
CA GLY A 125 -9.51 -12.72 -14.30
C GLY A 125 -10.44 -13.15 -13.16
N LEU A 126 -10.58 -14.46 -12.93
CA LEU A 126 -11.29 -15.00 -11.77
C LEU A 126 -10.60 -14.59 -10.48
N ALA A 127 -9.29 -14.87 -10.39
CA ALA A 127 -8.51 -14.60 -9.19
C ALA A 127 -8.27 -13.10 -8.94
N PHE A 128 -8.37 -12.27 -9.98
CA PHE A 128 -8.15 -10.82 -9.94
C PHE A 128 -9.19 -10.06 -9.12
N ARG A 129 -10.33 -10.68 -8.85
CA ARG A 129 -11.41 -10.09 -8.05
C ARG A 129 -11.01 -9.98 -6.58
N ASP A 130 -11.27 -8.83 -5.98
CA ASP A 130 -11.05 -8.64 -4.53
C ASP A 130 -12.19 -9.21 -3.68
N ASP A 131 -13.22 -9.80 -4.30
CA ASP A 131 -14.29 -10.54 -3.63
C ASP A 131 -14.10 -12.06 -3.81
N PRO A 132 -13.56 -12.76 -2.80
CA PRO A 132 -13.32 -14.20 -2.86
C PRO A 132 -14.60 -15.05 -2.79
N SER A 133 -15.75 -14.44 -2.53
CA SER A 133 -17.06 -15.12 -2.46
C SER A 133 -17.76 -15.19 -3.82
N ASN A 134 -17.31 -14.43 -4.81
CA ASN A 134 -17.91 -14.41 -6.13
C ASN A 134 -17.43 -15.60 -6.98
N ASP A 135 -18.27 -16.63 -7.08
CA ASP A 135 -18.03 -17.83 -7.89
C ASP A 135 -18.45 -17.68 -9.36
N GLU A 136 -18.98 -16.53 -9.79
CA GLU A 136 -19.40 -16.33 -11.18
C GLU A 136 -18.20 -16.23 -12.12
N PRO A 137 -18.33 -16.54 -13.42
CA PRO A 137 -17.27 -16.27 -14.38
C PRO A 137 -16.96 -14.75 -14.51
N PRO A 138 -15.70 -14.37 -14.81
CA PRO A 138 -15.34 -13.00 -15.20
C PRO A 138 -16.20 -12.48 -16.35
N SER A 139 -16.76 -11.29 -16.19
CA SER A 139 -17.44 -10.57 -17.26
C SER A 139 -16.44 -10.17 -18.35
N PRO A 140 -16.90 -9.89 -19.59
CA PRO A 140 -16.01 -9.43 -20.66
C PRO A 140 -15.23 -8.16 -20.30
N VAL A 141 -15.82 -7.25 -19.53
CA VAL A 141 -15.15 -6.01 -19.08
C VAL A 141 -14.03 -6.32 -18.08
N GLU A 142 -14.28 -7.24 -17.15
CA GLU A 142 -13.24 -7.70 -16.20
C GLU A 142 -12.10 -8.39 -16.92
N LEU A 143 -12.38 -9.26 -17.90
CA LEU A 143 -11.34 -9.92 -18.70
C LEU A 143 -10.49 -8.91 -19.48
N LEU A 144 -11.11 -7.91 -20.11
CA LEU A 144 -10.37 -6.85 -20.82
C LEU A 144 -9.46 -6.03 -19.88
N HIS A 145 -9.86 -5.88 -18.61
CA HIS A 145 -9.02 -5.23 -17.59
C HIS A 145 -7.89 -6.17 -17.15
N ALA A 146 -8.21 -7.41 -16.80
CA ALA A 146 -7.27 -8.46 -16.43
C ALA A 146 -6.19 -8.67 -17.51
N GLU A 147 -6.57 -8.60 -18.78
CA GLU A 147 -5.65 -8.67 -19.90
C GLU A 147 -4.60 -7.58 -19.87
N LYS A 148 -4.83 -6.41 -19.28
CA LYS A 148 -3.89 -5.28 -19.26
C LYS A 148 -2.94 -5.29 -18.06
N VAL A 149 -3.20 -6.13 -17.07
CA VAL A 149 -2.45 -6.17 -15.81
C VAL A 149 -1.48 -7.35 -15.81
N GLY A 150 -0.23 -7.08 -15.41
CA GLY A 150 0.83 -8.10 -15.33
C GLY A 150 0.75 -8.95 -14.06
N GLY A 151 0.40 -8.34 -12.93
CA GLY A 151 0.23 -9.02 -11.65
C GLY A 151 -0.62 -8.21 -10.68
N LYS A 152 -1.05 -8.85 -9.59
CA LYS A 152 -1.83 -8.19 -8.53
C LYS A 152 -1.63 -8.87 -7.19
N PHE A 153 -1.30 -8.08 -6.18
CA PHE A 153 -1.44 -8.44 -4.77
C PHE A 153 -2.92 -8.41 -4.34
N LEU A 154 -3.42 -9.53 -3.83
CA LEU A 154 -4.79 -9.68 -3.36
C LEU A 154 -4.86 -9.37 -1.86
N ARG A 155 -5.70 -8.40 -1.50
CA ARG A 155 -5.88 -8.00 -0.10
C ARG A 155 -6.74 -8.99 0.68
N ASN A 156 -7.66 -9.66 -0.01
CA ASN A 156 -8.59 -10.62 0.54
C ASN A 156 -8.26 -12.01 0.03
N ALA A 157 -8.64 -13.02 0.83
CA ALA A 157 -8.57 -14.41 0.44
C ALA A 157 -9.82 -15.12 0.95
N ARG A 158 -10.22 -16.20 0.26
CA ARG A 158 -11.33 -17.05 0.71
C ARG A 158 -11.03 -17.68 2.06
N GLN A 159 -9.77 -18.06 2.27
CA GLN A 159 -9.26 -18.56 3.54
C GLN A 159 -8.80 -17.37 4.40
N PRO A 160 -9.44 -17.11 5.55
CA PRO A 160 -9.11 -15.95 6.37
C PRO A 160 -7.64 -15.85 6.76
N GLU A 161 -6.99 -16.99 7.01
CA GLU A 161 -5.56 -17.09 7.38
C GLU A 161 -4.60 -16.72 6.23
N LEU A 162 -5.09 -16.64 4.99
CA LEU A 162 -4.32 -16.23 3.80
C LEU A 162 -4.64 -14.79 3.35
N THR A 163 -5.40 -14.04 4.15
CA THR A 163 -5.70 -12.63 3.84
C THR A 163 -4.41 -11.83 3.72
N GLY A 164 -4.19 -11.21 2.56
CA GLY A 164 -2.97 -10.45 2.27
C GLY A 164 -1.72 -11.29 2.05
N THR A 165 -1.85 -12.56 1.63
CA THR A 165 -0.73 -13.44 1.26
C THR A 165 -0.76 -13.89 -0.20
N LEU A 166 -1.81 -13.56 -0.96
CA LEU A 166 -1.95 -14.05 -2.33
C LEU A 166 -1.46 -13.00 -3.33
N ILE A 167 -0.68 -13.46 -4.30
CA ILE A 167 -0.29 -12.68 -5.48
C ILE A 167 -0.62 -13.51 -6.70
N ILE A 168 -1.18 -12.88 -7.71
CA ILE A 168 -1.44 -13.48 -9.01
C ILE A 168 -0.62 -12.80 -10.11
N GLU A 169 -0.17 -13.56 -11.09
CA GLU A 169 0.54 -13.08 -12.28
C GLU A 169 -0.17 -13.56 -13.55
N ASN A 170 -0.34 -12.64 -14.51
CA ASN A 170 -0.78 -12.95 -15.85
C ASN A 170 0.43 -13.34 -16.71
N ASN A 171 0.69 -14.65 -16.82
CA ASN A 171 1.84 -15.19 -17.54
C ASN A 171 1.83 -14.84 -19.05
N LEU A 172 0.69 -14.42 -19.61
CA LEU A 172 0.59 -13.99 -21.01
C LEU A 172 1.22 -12.62 -21.26
N ARG A 173 1.38 -11.80 -20.21
CA ARG A 173 1.94 -10.44 -20.32
C ARG A 173 3.43 -10.38 -20.00
N VAL A 174 3.91 -11.27 -19.15
CA VAL A 174 5.28 -11.23 -18.66
C VAL A 174 6.13 -12.27 -19.40
N ILE A 175 6.63 -11.87 -20.58
CA ILE A 175 7.27 -12.78 -21.53
C ILE A 175 8.71 -13.11 -21.14
N LYS A 176 9.47 -12.14 -20.60
CA LYS A 176 10.87 -12.34 -20.23
C LYS A 176 10.98 -12.69 -18.75
N GLU A 177 11.87 -13.60 -18.41
CA GLU A 177 12.08 -14.02 -17.01
C GLU A 177 12.47 -12.86 -16.10
N LYS A 178 13.28 -11.92 -16.59
CA LYS A 178 13.62 -10.70 -15.85
C LYS A 178 12.37 -9.88 -15.48
N ASP A 179 11.45 -9.71 -16.42
CA ASP A 179 10.22 -8.96 -16.19
C ASP A 179 9.33 -9.69 -15.15
N ARG A 180 9.44 -11.02 -15.02
CA ARG A 180 8.75 -11.83 -14.00
C ARG A 180 9.34 -11.67 -12.62
N GLU A 181 10.67 -11.60 -12.53
CA GLU A 181 11.34 -11.31 -11.26
C GLU A 181 10.96 -9.91 -10.77
N GLU A 182 10.98 -8.91 -11.65
CA GLU A 182 10.54 -7.54 -11.33
C GLU A 182 9.06 -7.49 -10.91
N ALA A 183 8.18 -8.20 -11.62
CA ALA A 183 6.76 -8.30 -11.25
C ALA A 183 6.58 -8.98 -9.89
N PHE A 184 7.28 -10.08 -9.62
CA PHE A 184 7.27 -10.74 -8.32
C PHE A 184 7.74 -9.80 -7.20
N GLU A 185 8.86 -9.09 -7.40
CA GLU A 185 9.39 -8.14 -6.42
C GLU A 185 8.44 -6.97 -6.17
N HIS A 186 7.78 -6.45 -7.21
CA HIS A 186 6.77 -5.38 -7.10
C HIS A 186 5.59 -5.83 -6.25
N GLU A 187 5.00 -6.99 -6.56
CA GLU A 187 3.82 -7.49 -5.84
C GLU A 187 4.17 -7.99 -4.43
N GLU A 188 5.33 -8.60 -4.22
CA GLU A 188 5.81 -9.00 -2.89
C GLU A 188 5.99 -7.78 -1.98
N GLN A 189 6.45 -6.65 -2.55
CA GLN A 189 6.60 -5.41 -1.79
C GLN A 189 5.27 -4.93 -1.19
N HIS A 190 4.15 -5.09 -1.90
CA HIS A 190 2.82 -4.79 -1.35
C HIS A 190 2.48 -5.67 -0.14
N ALA A 191 2.75 -6.97 -0.23
CA ALA A 191 2.51 -7.91 0.86
C ALA A 191 3.36 -7.60 2.10
N ILE A 192 4.66 -7.36 1.92
CA ILE A 192 5.57 -7.02 3.01
C ILE A 192 5.18 -5.69 3.65
N LYS A 193 4.87 -4.67 2.84
CA LYS A 193 4.45 -3.35 3.33
C LYS A 193 3.18 -3.43 4.16
N ASN A 194 2.26 -4.31 3.81
CA ASN A 194 1.02 -4.53 4.55
C ASN A 194 1.26 -5.02 6.00
N LEU A 195 2.45 -5.54 6.33
CA LEU A 195 2.86 -5.80 7.71
C LEU A 195 3.11 -4.50 8.49
N PHE A 196 3.74 -3.50 7.86
CA PHE A 196 4.20 -2.27 8.51
C PHE A 196 3.21 -1.11 8.43
N GLU A 197 2.12 -1.25 7.67
CA GLU A 197 1.13 -0.20 7.50
C GLU A 197 0.21 -0.10 8.72
N ASP A 198 0.18 1.08 9.35
CA ASP A 198 -0.83 1.41 10.35
C ASP A 198 -2.21 1.37 9.69
N LYS A 199 -3.08 0.47 10.16
CA LYS A 199 -4.50 0.48 9.80
C LYS A 199 -5.14 1.67 10.53
N GLU A 200 -5.15 2.84 9.89
CA GLU A 200 -5.93 3.95 10.39
C GLU A 200 -7.38 3.49 10.55
N ARG A 201 -7.95 3.67 11.74
CA ARG A 201 -9.38 3.42 11.94
C ARG A 201 -10.13 4.41 11.08
N GLU A 202 -10.98 3.91 10.20
CA GLU A 202 -12.00 4.74 9.56
C GLU A 202 -12.79 5.41 10.68
N THR A 203 -12.65 6.73 10.77
CA THR A 203 -13.42 7.52 11.71
C THR A 203 -14.83 7.62 11.16
N ASP A 204 -15.81 7.30 12.02
CA ASP A 204 -17.24 7.34 11.69
C ASP A 204 -17.67 8.81 11.52
N PHE A 205 -17.42 9.33 10.32
CA PHE A 205 -17.36 10.77 10.07
C PHE A 205 -18.75 11.43 10.11
N MET A 206 -19.81 10.67 9.83
CA MET A 206 -21.18 11.18 9.75
C MET A 206 -22.02 10.86 10.99
N GLY A 207 -21.39 10.86 12.17
CA GLY A 207 -22.12 10.91 13.44
C GLY A 207 -23.18 12.01 13.46
N GLN A 208 -24.24 11.80 14.26
CA GLN A 208 -25.56 12.46 14.24
C GLN A 208 -25.58 13.98 14.54
N GLU A 209 -24.64 14.79 14.05
CA GLU A 209 -24.77 16.24 14.18
C GLU A 209 -25.98 16.73 13.36
N ASP A 210 -26.83 17.52 14.02
CA ASP A 210 -27.91 18.23 13.36
C ASP A 210 -27.33 19.50 12.71
N VAL A 211 -27.04 19.40 11.42
CA VAL A 211 -26.43 20.48 10.64
C VAL A 211 -27.51 21.11 9.78
N SER A 212 -27.90 22.33 10.14
CA SER A 212 -28.85 23.16 9.38
C SER A 212 -28.16 24.26 8.57
N ASP A 213 -26.90 24.56 8.86
CA ASP A 213 -26.10 25.55 8.14
C ASP A 213 -25.41 24.95 6.91
N LYS A 214 -25.68 25.52 5.73
CA LYS A 214 -25.09 25.12 4.45
C LYS A 214 -23.57 25.26 4.45
N LYS A 215 -23.01 26.30 5.09
CA LYS A 215 -21.56 26.49 5.12
C LYS A 215 -20.88 25.37 5.90
N LYS A 216 -21.39 25.08 7.11
CA LYS A 216 -20.92 23.95 7.91
C LYS A 216 -21.08 22.62 7.17
N ALA A 217 -22.18 22.42 6.45
CA ALA A 217 -22.39 21.22 5.64
C ALA A 217 -21.34 21.07 4.53
N ASN A 218 -21.00 22.15 3.83
CA ASN A 218 -19.93 22.14 2.82
C ASN A 218 -18.58 21.78 3.42
N GLU A 219 -18.20 22.39 4.54
CA GLU A 219 -16.93 22.10 5.24
C GLU A 219 -16.87 20.64 5.70
N MET A 220 -17.98 20.09 6.19
CA MET A 220 -18.06 18.69 6.59
C MET A 220 -17.92 17.75 5.40
N VAL A 221 -18.61 18.00 4.28
CA VAL A 221 -18.47 17.18 3.08
C VAL A 221 -17.05 17.27 2.53
N GLU A 222 -16.45 18.46 2.43
CA GLU A 222 -15.07 18.61 1.98
C GLU A 222 -14.07 17.84 2.87
N ASN A 223 -14.23 17.93 4.19
CA ASN A 223 -13.39 17.21 5.13
C ASN A 223 -13.59 15.69 5.03
N TYR A 224 -14.83 15.23 4.86
CA TYR A 224 -15.14 13.81 4.58
C TYR A 224 -14.40 13.33 3.33
N LEU A 225 -14.55 14.04 2.21
CA LEU A 225 -13.90 13.67 0.95
C LEU A 225 -12.38 13.70 1.05
N THR A 226 -11.82 14.64 1.82
CA THR A 226 -10.39 14.71 2.10
C THR A 226 -9.90 13.49 2.89
N ILE A 227 -10.62 13.07 3.92
CA ILE A 227 -10.29 11.87 4.70
C ILE A 227 -10.43 10.62 3.83
N PHE A 228 -11.51 10.52 3.06
CA PHE A 228 -11.73 9.43 2.11
C PHE A 228 -10.58 9.32 1.10
N ARG A 229 -10.20 10.45 0.47
CA ARG A 229 -9.06 10.50 -0.46
C ARG A 229 -7.77 10.02 0.19
N LYS A 230 -7.49 10.43 1.43
CA LYS A 230 -6.27 10.02 2.16
C LYS A 230 -6.25 8.51 2.42
N ASN A 231 -7.36 7.95 2.90
CA ASN A 231 -7.43 6.56 3.35
C ASN A 231 -7.57 5.56 2.20
N SER A 232 -8.16 6.01 1.09
CA SER A 232 -8.36 5.19 -0.10
C SER A 232 -7.31 5.48 -1.16
N MET A 233 -7.36 6.65 -1.81
CA MET A 233 -6.59 6.96 -3.02
C MET A 233 -5.11 7.26 -2.73
N GLU A 234 -4.80 8.12 -1.75
CA GLU A 234 -3.41 8.42 -1.38
C GLU A 234 -2.72 7.17 -0.85
N ARG A 235 -3.42 6.33 -0.09
CA ARG A 235 -2.88 5.04 0.39
C ARG A 235 -2.53 4.11 -0.75
N LEU A 236 -3.40 3.94 -1.75
CA LEU A 236 -3.11 3.10 -2.93
C LEU A 236 -1.97 3.68 -3.78
N ALA A 237 -1.97 4.99 -4.07
CA ALA A 237 -0.85 5.62 -4.76
C ALA A 237 0.47 5.49 -4.00
N LYS A 238 0.45 5.61 -2.66
CA LYS A 238 1.63 5.38 -1.82
C LYS A 238 2.19 3.96 -2.03
N HIS A 239 1.34 2.97 -2.22
CA HIS A 239 1.75 1.57 -2.45
C HIS A 239 2.44 1.45 -3.80
N GLU A 240 1.78 1.91 -4.86
CA GLU A 240 2.36 1.85 -6.20
C GLU A 240 3.65 2.68 -6.34
N ILE A 241 3.71 3.89 -5.79
CA ILE A 241 4.93 4.71 -5.84
C ILE A 241 6.11 3.94 -5.26
N LEU A 242 5.97 3.37 -4.06
CA LEU A 242 7.08 2.64 -3.44
C LEU A 242 7.46 1.37 -4.21
N ALA A 243 6.48 0.69 -4.81
CA ALA A 243 6.71 -0.51 -5.60
C ALA A 243 7.45 -0.20 -6.92
N TYR A 244 7.02 0.82 -7.67
CA TYR A 244 7.75 1.31 -8.85
C TYR A 244 9.15 1.82 -8.51
N MET A 245 9.29 2.54 -7.39
CA MET A 245 10.61 3.01 -6.98
C MET A 245 11.52 1.86 -6.61
N LYS A 246 11.00 0.77 -6.04
CA LYS A 246 11.76 -0.45 -5.69
C LYS A 246 12.38 -1.08 -6.93
N THR A 247 11.66 -1.14 -8.04
CA THR A 247 12.13 -1.69 -9.34
C THR A 247 13.05 -0.72 -10.10
N GLY A 248 13.29 0.48 -9.56
CA GLY A 248 14.27 1.42 -10.09
C GLY A 248 13.69 2.54 -10.95
N GLN A 249 12.36 2.63 -11.06
CA GLN A 249 11.69 3.70 -11.78
C GLN A 249 11.97 5.08 -11.16
N SER A 250 11.91 6.13 -11.98
CA SER A 250 12.05 7.53 -11.51
C SER A 250 10.72 8.10 -11.04
N GLY A 251 10.75 9.09 -10.13
CA GLY A 251 9.53 9.77 -9.69
C GLY A 251 8.71 10.40 -10.80
N LYS A 252 9.37 10.91 -11.85
CA LYS A 252 8.65 11.45 -13.01
C LYS A 252 7.86 10.37 -13.73
N GLN A 253 8.51 9.25 -14.08
CA GLN A 253 7.84 8.17 -14.81
C GLN A 253 6.73 7.54 -13.97
N THR A 254 6.98 7.32 -12.66
CA THR A 254 5.95 6.82 -11.72
C THR A 254 4.74 7.75 -11.65
N TYR A 255 4.94 9.07 -11.63
CA TYR A 255 3.83 10.02 -11.67
C TYR A 255 3.03 9.93 -12.97
N GLU A 256 3.70 9.82 -14.12
CA GLU A 256 3.06 9.68 -15.43
C GLU A 256 2.20 8.42 -15.49
N ASP A 257 2.73 7.28 -15.04
CA ASP A 257 2.01 5.99 -15.03
C ASP A 257 0.78 6.03 -14.09
N LEU A 258 0.90 6.67 -12.92
CA LEU A 258 -0.19 6.76 -11.94
C LEU A 258 -1.27 7.78 -12.29
N THR A 259 -0.99 8.73 -13.16
CA THR A 259 -1.93 9.80 -13.53
C THR A 259 -2.49 9.66 -14.94
N GLN A 260 -2.07 8.64 -15.69
CA GLN A 260 -2.65 8.30 -16.98
C GLN A 260 -4.13 7.91 -16.80
N GLN A 261 -5.01 8.56 -17.55
CA GLN A 261 -6.45 8.26 -17.51
C GLN A 261 -6.74 6.91 -18.17
N THR A 262 -7.81 6.23 -17.74
CA THR A 262 -8.17 4.91 -18.30
C THR A 262 -8.48 4.96 -19.79
N LYS A 263 -9.10 6.05 -20.27
CA LYS A 263 -9.38 6.26 -21.70
C LYS A 263 -8.09 6.30 -22.55
N ASP A 264 -6.98 6.70 -21.93
CA ASP A 264 -5.66 6.82 -22.56
C ASP A 264 -4.77 5.60 -22.26
N GLY A 265 -5.34 4.53 -21.69
CA GLY A 265 -4.64 3.28 -21.40
C GLY A 265 -4.13 3.13 -19.96
N GLY A 266 -4.37 4.12 -19.09
CA GLY A 266 -3.95 4.04 -17.69
C GLY A 266 -4.76 3.03 -16.86
N ILE A 267 -4.11 2.43 -15.86
CA ILE A 267 -4.71 1.39 -15.01
C ILE A 267 -5.04 1.89 -13.59
N TYR A 268 -4.62 3.11 -13.23
CA TYR A 268 -4.71 3.66 -11.87
C TYR A 268 -5.62 4.88 -11.75
N ASP A 269 -6.64 5.00 -12.61
CA ASP A 269 -7.62 6.10 -12.55
C ASP A 269 -8.58 5.93 -11.36
N TYR A 270 -8.06 6.13 -10.15
CA TYR A 270 -8.82 5.94 -8.92
C TYR A 270 -10.01 6.91 -8.83
N ALA A 271 -9.88 8.13 -9.37
CA ALA A 271 -10.97 9.11 -9.38
C ALA A 271 -12.17 8.59 -10.19
N ALA A 272 -11.93 8.01 -11.38
CA ALA A 272 -12.97 7.40 -12.19
C ALA A 272 -13.70 6.25 -11.47
N ASN A 273 -13.02 5.52 -10.59
CA ASN A 273 -13.61 4.43 -9.82
C ASN A 273 -14.40 4.92 -8.58
N TYR A 274 -13.87 5.90 -7.84
CA TYR A 274 -14.47 6.32 -6.57
C TYR A 274 -15.56 7.38 -6.70
N ILE A 275 -15.50 8.27 -7.70
CA ILE A 275 -16.52 9.32 -7.87
C ILE A 275 -17.92 8.74 -8.08
N PRO A 276 -18.14 7.73 -8.97
CA PRO A 276 -19.45 7.11 -9.14
C PRO A 276 -19.96 6.47 -7.84
N TYR A 277 -19.09 5.75 -7.12
CA TYR A 277 -19.42 5.13 -5.83
C TYR A 277 -19.84 6.16 -4.78
N LEU A 278 -19.11 7.28 -4.67
CA LEU A 278 -19.46 8.37 -3.74
C LEU A 278 -20.79 9.03 -4.11
N LYS A 279 -21.05 9.24 -5.41
CA LYS A 279 -22.34 9.77 -5.87
C LYS A 279 -23.49 8.84 -5.52
N GLU A 280 -23.33 7.55 -5.74
CA GLU A 280 -24.34 6.54 -5.40
C GLU A 280 -24.60 6.48 -3.89
N THR A 281 -23.54 6.30 -3.09
CA THR A 281 -23.66 6.22 -1.63
C THR A 281 -24.17 7.51 -0.99
N SER A 282 -23.88 8.67 -1.59
CA SER A 282 -24.38 9.97 -1.13
C SER A 282 -25.90 10.14 -1.21
N GLN A 283 -26.59 9.32 -2.01
CA GLN A 283 -28.06 9.35 -2.09
C GLN A 283 -28.73 9.02 -0.76
N SER A 284 -28.01 8.35 0.15
CA SER A 284 -28.47 8.07 1.51
C SER A 284 -28.20 9.19 2.52
N TRP A 285 -27.39 10.19 2.16
CA TRP A 285 -27.02 11.28 3.07
C TRP A 285 -28.18 12.23 3.31
N LYS A 286 -28.12 13.03 4.39
CA LYS A 286 -29.10 14.12 4.61
C LYS A 286 -29.07 15.07 3.39
N PRO A 287 -30.24 15.61 2.94
CA PRO A 287 -30.30 16.48 1.75
C PRO A 287 -29.33 17.66 1.75
N ILE A 288 -29.05 18.24 2.93
CA ILE A 288 -28.09 19.34 3.05
C ILE A 288 -26.67 18.92 2.63
N PHE A 289 -26.23 17.70 2.95
CA PHE A 289 -24.94 17.16 2.54
C PHE A 289 -24.93 16.74 1.08
N GLN A 290 -26.03 16.19 0.56
CA GLN A 290 -26.17 15.91 -0.88
C GLN A 290 -25.99 17.20 -1.70
N SER A 291 -26.61 18.29 -1.26
CA SER A 291 -26.49 19.59 -1.94
C SER A 291 -25.08 20.20 -1.87
N ALA A 292 -24.28 19.79 -0.88
CA ALA A 292 -22.89 20.20 -0.71
C ALA A 292 -21.92 19.38 -1.58
N LEU A 293 -22.31 18.18 -2.00
CA LEU A 293 -21.52 17.31 -2.88
C LEU A 293 -21.65 17.75 -4.34
N THR A 294 -20.88 18.74 -4.75
CA THR A 294 -20.87 19.24 -6.14
C THR A 294 -19.77 18.58 -6.97
N ASP A 295 -19.95 18.56 -8.30
CA ASP A 295 -18.90 18.09 -9.23
C ASP A 295 -17.62 18.93 -9.13
N GLU A 296 -17.73 20.22 -8.80
CA GLU A 296 -16.59 21.10 -8.56
C GLU A 296 -15.80 20.66 -7.33
N LEU A 297 -16.49 20.34 -6.22
CA LEU A 297 -15.85 19.86 -5.00
C LEU A 297 -15.18 18.50 -5.22
N LEU A 298 -15.86 17.59 -5.93
CA LEU A 298 -15.30 16.28 -6.30
C LEU A 298 -14.02 16.43 -7.13
N ARG A 299 -14.03 17.29 -8.17
CA ARG A 299 -12.85 17.57 -8.99
C ARG A 299 -11.71 18.17 -8.18
N LYS A 300 -12.02 19.17 -7.34
CA LYS A 300 -11.02 19.81 -6.46
C LYS A 300 -10.30 18.77 -5.60
N VAL A 301 -11.06 17.90 -4.91
CA VAL A 301 -10.47 16.94 -3.96
C VAL A 301 -9.78 15.77 -4.66
N PHE A 302 -10.42 15.15 -5.66
CA PHE A 302 -9.98 13.88 -6.26
C PHE A 302 -9.13 14.02 -7.52
N GLU A 303 -9.11 15.18 -8.17
CA GLU A 303 -8.21 15.46 -9.30
C GLU A 303 -7.13 16.45 -8.85
N ASP A 304 -7.50 17.71 -8.60
CA ASP A 304 -6.53 18.80 -8.42
C ASP A 304 -5.61 18.59 -7.21
N GLU A 305 -6.19 18.32 -6.04
CA GLU A 305 -5.42 18.12 -4.82
C GLU A 305 -4.74 16.75 -4.79
N TYR A 306 -5.43 15.71 -5.27
CA TYR A 306 -4.89 14.36 -5.34
C TYR A 306 -3.62 14.29 -6.20
N TRP A 307 -3.66 14.79 -7.44
CA TRP A 307 -2.51 14.75 -8.33
C TRP A 307 -1.34 15.59 -7.80
N LYS A 308 -1.61 16.72 -7.13
CA LYS A 308 -0.56 17.47 -6.43
C LYS A 308 0.13 16.63 -5.36
N VAL A 309 -0.64 15.87 -4.56
CA VAL A 309 -0.08 14.98 -3.54
C VAL A 309 0.77 13.87 -4.17
N VAL A 310 0.30 13.21 -5.23
CA VAL A 310 1.06 12.17 -5.94
C VAL A 310 2.37 12.74 -6.51
N ALA A 311 2.29 13.90 -7.17
CA ALA A 311 3.46 14.57 -7.74
C ALA A 311 4.48 14.98 -6.66
N SER A 312 4.02 15.56 -5.55
CA SER A 312 4.88 15.91 -4.41
C SER A 312 5.50 14.69 -3.75
N GLY A 313 4.76 13.59 -3.63
CA GLY A 313 5.28 12.31 -3.12
C GLY A 313 6.43 11.77 -3.98
N CYS A 314 6.24 11.72 -5.30
CA CYS A 314 7.27 11.27 -6.23
C CYS A 314 8.53 12.15 -6.15
N ARG A 315 8.37 13.48 -6.13
CA ARG A 315 9.51 14.42 -5.96
C ARG A 315 10.20 14.29 -4.61
N ALA A 316 9.45 14.01 -3.54
CA ALA A 316 10.01 13.83 -2.20
C ALA A 316 10.94 12.60 -2.16
N PHE A 317 10.55 11.52 -2.83
CA PHE A 317 11.38 10.34 -3.01
C PHE A 317 12.71 10.68 -3.71
N ASP A 318 12.63 11.32 -4.88
CA ASP A 318 13.81 11.71 -5.67
C ASP A 318 14.73 12.63 -4.83
N LYS A 319 14.18 13.64 -4.14
CA LYS A 319 14.92 14.54 -3.24
C LYS A 319 15.70 13.77 -2.16
N LEU A 320 15.11 12.77 -1.52
CA LEU A 320 15.77 11.97 -0.47
C LEU A 320 16.94 11.15 -1.04
N THR A 321 16.73 10.48 -2.17
CA THR A 321 17.80 9.68 -2.80
C THR A 321 18.91 10.54 -3.40
N GLU A 322 18.60 11.68 -4.01
CA GLU A 322 19.56 12.50 -4.74
C GLU A 322 20.31 13.48 -3.85
N LYS A 323 19.63 14.12 -2.88
CA LYS A 323 20.21 15.18 -2.05
C LYS A 323 20.73 14.67 -0.72
N VAL A 324 20.00 13.77 -0.07
CA VAL A 324 20.40 13.16 1.21
C VAL A 324 21.26 11.91 1.00
N LYS A 325 21.25 11.34 -0.21
CA LYS A 325 21.98 10.09 -0.54
C LYS A 325 21.54 8.89 0.30
N LEU A 326 20.29 8.91 0.80
CA LEU A 326 19.69 7.70 1.36
C LEU A 326 19.64 6.62 0.28
N SER A 327 19.85 5.37 0.69
CA SER A 327 19.64 4.25 -0.22
C SER A 327 18.17 4.22 -0.65
N ARG A 328 17.90 3.62 -1.81
CA ARG A 328 16.53 3.45 -2.31
C ARG A 328 15.67 2.66 -1.30
N GLN A 329 16.23 1.63 -0.68
CA GLN A 329 15.52 0.82 0.31
C GLN A 329 15.23 1.60 1.60
N ASP A 330 16.19 2.38 2.11
CA ASP A 330 15.97 3.19 3.31
C ASP A 330 14.94 4.29 3.05
N THR A 331 14.95 4.88 1.85
CA THR A 331 13.94 5.85 1.42
C THR A 331 12.55 5.22 1.37
N ILE A 332 12.42 3.99 0.83
CA ILE A 332 11.15 3.24 0.80
C ILE A 332 10.64 2.98 2.21
N ASN A 333 11.49 2.52 3.11
CA ASN A 333 11.11 2.16 4.48
C ASN A 333 10.74 3.40 5.31
N LEU A 334 11.51 4.48 5.17
CA LEU A 334 11.22 5.77 5.80
C LEU A 334 9.84 6.30 5.39
N LEU A 335 9.51 6.22 4.10
CA LEU A 335 8.27 6.76 3.55
C LEU A 335 7.06 5.83 3.72
N THR A 336 7.27 4.53 3.97
CA THR A 336 6.21 3.54 4.16
C THR A 336 5.26 3.90 5.32
N VAL A 337 5.84 4.35 6.43
CA VAL A 337 5.13 4.69 7.68
C VAL A 337 4.53 6.09 7.68
N GLU A 338 4.76 6.87 6.62
CA GLU A 338 4.25 8.23 6.51
C GLU A 338 3.11 8.33 5.50
N PRO A 339 2.03 9.07 5.82
CA PRO A 339 1.02 9.44 4.83
C PRO A 339 1.65 10.15 3.63
N LEU A 340 1.19 9.83 2.41
CA LEU A 340 1.75 10.38 1.18
C LEU A 340 1.77 11.91 1.17
N SER A 341 0.70 12.55 1.65
CA SER A 341 0.58 14.00 1.80
C SER A 341 1.60 14.64 2.77
N LYS A 342 2.34 13.86 3.57
CA LYS A 342 3.40 14.36 4.47
C LYS A 342 4.82 14.17 3.92
N TRP A 343 5.00 13.43 2.82
CA TRP A 343 6.32 13.05 2.33
C TRP A 343 7.20 14.25 1.95
N GLU A 344 6.64 15.26 1.28
CA GLU A 344 7.40 16.46 0.89
C GLU A 344 7.94 17.21 2.12
N LYS A 345 7.10 17.42 3.13
CA LYS A 345 7.50 18.07 4.38
C LYS A 345 8.55 17.25 5.14
N LEU A 346 8.42 15.93 5.15
CA LEU A 346 9.43 15.05 5.76
C LEU A 346 10.77 15.18 5.04
N ALA A 347 10.77 15.11 3.70
CA ALA A 347 11.99 15.23 2.90
C ALA A 347 12.69 16.56 3.13
N GLU A 348 11.94 17.67 3.21
CA GLU A 348 12.49 18.99 3.51
C GLU A 348 13.17 19.05 4.87
N ARG A 349 12.51 18.50 5.90
CA ARG A 349 13.06 18.45 7.26
C ARG A 349 14.35 17.63 7.34
N ILE A 350 14.41 16.50 6.65
CA ILE A 350 15.62 15.67 6.63
C ILE A 350 16.75 16.39 5.89
N ILE A 351 16.45 17.03 4.75
CA ILE A 351 17.46 17.83 4.02
C ILE A 351 18.01 18.98 4.89
N GLU A 352 17.15 19.64 5.67
CA GLU A 352 17.58 20.68 6.60
C GLU A 352 18.43 20.10 7.75
N TYR A 353 18.02 18.96 8.31
CA TYR A 353 18.75 18.25 9.35
C TYR A 353 20.17 17.87 8.92
N GLU A 354 20.33 17.33 7.71
CA GLU A 354 21.62 16.92 7.15
C GLU A 354 22.54 18.10 6.81
N LYS A 355 21.97 19.29 6.56
CA LYS A 355 22.78 20.51 6.37
C LYS A 355 23.34 21.06 7.68
N ASN A 356 22.70 20.73 8.79
CA ASN A 356 23.01 21.27 10.11
C ASN A 356 23.76 20.25 11.00
N SER A 357 23.91 19.01 10.55
CA SER A 357 24.69 17.95 11.20
C SER A 357 26.10 17.92 10.62
#